data_AF-A0A1M5YGQ1-F1
#
_entry.id   AF-A0A1M5YGQ1-F1
#
_cell.length_a   1.000
_cell.length_b   1.000
_cell.length_c   1.000
_cell.angle_alpha   90.00
_cell.angle_beta   90.00
_cell.angle_gamma   90.00
#
_symmetry.space_group_name_H-M   'P 1'
#
loop_
_entity.id
_entity.type
_entity.pdbx_description
1 polymer ?
#
loop_
_entity_poly.entity_id
_entity_poly.type
_entity_poly.pdbx_seq_one_letter_code
_entity_poly.pdbx_strand_id
1 'polypeptide(L)' 'MIPIYSPKSESEAAVIVSLMQAYGISFLMRGAGFSSMYPGPLSNSLNAQTLMVDAEHVQLATQLIQPFVDG' A
#
# COMPACT_ATOMS: atom_id res chain seq x y z
N MET A 1 -14.03 -3.94 1.21
CA MET A 1 -12.64 -3.56 0.87
C MET A 1 -12.27 -4.05 -0.52
N ILE A 2 -11.75 -3.15 -1.36
CA ILE A 2 -11.42 -3.34 -2.78
C ILE A 2 -9.90 -3.14 -2.96
N PRO A 3 -9.19 -4.06 -3.64
CA PRO A 3 -7.77 -3.87 -3.93
C PRO A 3 -7.60 -2.81 -5.01
N ILE A 4 -6.71 -1.84 -4.78
CA ILE A 4 -6.48 -0.75 -5.74
C ILE A 4 -5.05 -0.70 -6.27
N TYR A 5 -4.06 -1.20 -5.53
CA TYR A 5 -2.67 -1.12 -5.93
C TYR A 5 -1.75 -2.07 -5.13
N SER A 6 -0.62 -2.43 -5.73
CA SER A 6 0.44 -3.21 -5.10
C SER A 6 1.75 -2.43 -5.15
N PRO A 7 2.25 -1.91 -4.01
CA PRO A 7 3.51 -1.18 -3.96
C PRO A 7 4.69 -2.03 -4.43
N LYS A 8 5.63 -1.41 -5.15
CA LYS A 8 6.83 -2.05 -5.69
C LYS A 8 7.97 -2.09 -4.66
N SER A 9 7.91 -1.23 -3.63
CA SER A 9 8.91 -1.14 -2.57
C SER A 9 8.30 -0.84 -1.19
N GLU A 10 9.04 -1.15 -0.12
CA GLU A 10 8.62 -0.82 1.25
C GLU A 10 8.55 0.69 1.49
N SER A 11 9.47 1.46 0.88
CA SER A 11 9.47 2.92 0.97
C SER A 11 8.20 3.52 0.37
N GLU A 12 7.78 3.02 -0.79
CA GLU A 12 6.54 3.42 -1.43
C GLU A 12 5.32 3.06 -0.58
N ALA A 13 5.28 1.84 -0.03
CA ALA A 13 4.21 1.41 0.86
C ALA A 13 4.10 2.31 2.09
N ALA A 14 5.21 2.69 2.72
CA ALA A 14 5.22 3.57 3.89
C ALA A 14 4.67 4.98 3.56
N VAL A 15 5.02 5.52 2.39
CA VAL A 15 4.48 6.82 1.92
C VAL A 15 2.99 6.72 1.65
N ILE A 16 2.54 5.65 0.98
CA ILE A 16 1.11 5.39 0.71
C ILE A 16 0.33 5.27 2.02
N VAL A 17 0.84 4.53 3.01
CA VAL A 17 0.21 4.43 4.34
C VAL A 17 0.06 5.81 4.98
N SER A 18 1.12 6.62 4.95
CA SER A 18 1.10 7.97 5.52
C SER A 18 0.08 8.87 4.82
N LEU A 19 -0.04 8.77 3.49
CA LEU A 19 -1.05 9.45 2.69
C LEU A 19 -2.48 9.03 3.09
N MET A 20 -2.75 7.73 3.14
CA MET A 20 -4.09 7.24 3.49
C MET A 20 -4.50 7.69 4.91
N GLN A 21 -3.57 7.67 5.86
CA GLN A 21 -3.81 8.18 7.22
C GLN A 21 -4.07 9.68 7.25
N ALA A 22 -3.29 10.48 6.52
CA ALA A 22 -3.44 11.93 6.49
C ALA A 22 -4.80 12.38 5.93
N TYR A 23 -5.34 11.64 4.96
CA TYR A 23 -6.65 11.91 4.36
C TYR A 23 -7.81 11.21 5.09
N GLY A 24 -7.54 10.48 6.18
CA GLY A 24 -8.57 9.78 6.96
C GLY A 24 -9.24 8.63 6.20
N ILE A 25 -8.57 8.06 5.20
CA ILE A 25 -9.11 6.98 4.38
C ILE A 25 -9.02 5.66 5.14
N SER A 26 -10.11 4.89 5.17
CA SER A 26 -10.10 3.53 5.70
C SER A 26 -9.39 2.58 4.73
N PHE A 27 -8.22 2.07 5.13
CA PHE A 27 -7.37 1.20 4.32
C PHE A 27 -6.85 -0.01 5.09
N LEU A 28 -6.47 -1.05 4.35
CA LEU A 28 -5.79 -2.24 4.84
C LEU A 28 -4.64 -2.58 3.89
N MET A 29 -3.44 -2.72 4.45
CA MET A 29 -2.27 -3.19 3.71
C MET A 29 -2.11 -4.69 3.93
N ARG A 30 -2.53 -5.51 2.95
CA ARG A 30 -2.39 -6.96 3.01
C ARG A 30 -0.94 -7.33 2.71
N GLY A 31 -0.35 -8.25 3.48
CA GLY A 31 1.02 -8.74 3.25
C GLY A 31 2.12 -7.90 3.91
N ALA A 32 1.77 -6.85 4.68
CA ALA A 32 2.75 -5.98 5.35
C ALA A 32 3.51 -6.63 6.52
N GLY A 33 3.09 -7.81 6.98
CA GLY A 33 3.59 -8.42 8.23
C GLY A 33 4.75 -9.38 8.08
N PHE A 34 5.30 -9.58 6.89
CA PHE A 34 6.27 -10.66 6.66
C PHE A 34 7.71 -10.16 6.70
N SER A 35 7.97 -8.88 6.43
CA SER A 35 9.30 -8.27 6.67
C SER A 35 9.58 -7.99 8.15
N SER A 36 8.60 -8.08 9.06
CA SER A 36 8.82 -7.92 10.50
C SER A 36 9.33 -9.19 11.20
N MET A 37 9.25 -10.37 10.56
CA MET A 37 9.68 -11.64 11.15
C MET A 37 11.15 -11.99 10.87
N TYR A 38 11.83 -11.30 9.95
CA TYR A 38 13.23 -11.55 9.64
C TYR A 38 13.98 -10.26 9.30
N PRO A 39 14.97 -9.84 10.11
CA PRO A 39 15.80 -8.68 9.78
C PRO A 39 16.78 -9.09 8.67
N GLY A 40 16.46 -8.76 7.42
CA GLY A 40 17.37 -9.00 6.30
C GLY A 40 16.76 -8.65 4.94
N PRO A 41 17.59 -8.34 3.93
CA PRO A 41 17.14 -7.99 2.58
C PRO A 41 16.76 -9.26 1.81
N LEU A 42 15.69 -9.94 2.24
CA LEU A 42 15.08 -10.98 1.43
C LEU A 42 14.19 -10.30 0.39
N SER A 43 14.37 -10.67 -0.88
CA SER A 43 13.71 -10.09 -2.05
C SER A 43 12.22 -9.80 -1.80
N ASN A 44 11.84 -8.54 -2.02
CA ASN A 44 10.47 -8.00 -1.90
C ASN A 44 9.40 -8.74 -2.72
N SER A 45 9.76 -9.67 -3.62
CA SER A 45 8.81 -10.35 -4.51
C SER A 45 7.92 -11.38 -3.81
N LEU A 46 8.33 -11.91 -2.65
CA LEU A 46 7.52 -12.87 -1.88
C LEU A 46 6.44 -12.17 -1.02
N ASN A 47 6.59 -10.86 -0.80
CA ASN A 47 5.67 -10.01 -0.03
C ASN A 47 5.10 -8.91 -0.90
N ALA A 48 4.41 -9.29 -1.96
CA ALA A 48 3.60 -8.35 -2.71
C ALA A 48 2.53 -7.75 -1.78
N GLN A 49 2.80 -6.57 -1.24
CA GLN A 49 1.84 -5.84 -0.43
C GLN A 49 0.70 -5.40 -1.34
N THR A 50 -0.52 -5.45 -0.85
CA THR A 50 -1.69 -4.99 -1.60
C THR A 50 -2.47 -4.01 -0.76
N LEU A 51 -2.59 -2.79 -1.27
CA LEU A 51 -3.42 -1.75 -0.71
C LEU A 51 -4.89 -2.06 -1.02
N MET A 52 -5.67 -2.21 0.04
CA MET A 52 -7.11 -2.38 -0.02
C MET A 52 -7.77 -1.18 0.65
N VAL A 53 -8.82 -0.63 0.05
CA VAL A 53 -9.58 0.50 0.60
C VAL A 53 -11.07 0.19 0.59
N ASP A 54 -11.85 0.92 1.38
CA ASP A 54 -13.31 0.81 1.30
C ASP A 54 -13.83 1.35 -0.05
N ALA A 55 -14.96 0.81 -0.53
CA ALA A 55 -15.57 1.16 -1.82
C ALA A 55 -15.87 2.65 -1.94
N GLU A 56 -16.28 3.27 -0.83
CA GLU A 56 -16.50 4.72 -0.70
C GLU A 56 -15.24 5.57 -0.96
N HIS A 57 -14.06 5.03 -0.69
CA HIS A 57 -12.79 5.74 -0.80
C HIS A 57 -11.98 5.36 -2.04
N VAL A 58 -12.44 4.42 -2.88
CA VAL A 58 -11.68 3.93 -4.05
C VAL A 58 -11.26 5.06 -4.98
N GLN A 59 -12.20 5.93 -5.37
CA GLN A 59 -11.90 7.00 -6.34
C GLN A 59 -10.84 7.97 -5.80
N LEU A 60 -11.01 8.42 -4.56
CA LEU A 60 -10.07 9.33 -3.90
C LEU A 60 -8.70 8.67 -3.73
N ALA A 61 -8.68 7.44 -3.21
CA ALA A 61 -7.44 6.70 -2.97
C ALA A 61 -6.69 6.45 -4.28
N THR A 62 -7.37 6.05 -5.36
CA THR A 62 -6.77 5.88 -6.69
C THR A 62 -6.14 7.17 -7.21
N GLN A 63 -6.82 8.31 -7.05
CA GLN A 63 -6.25 9.60 -7.45
C GLN A 63 -4.98 9.95 -6.66
N LEU A 64 -4.96 9.67 -5.35
CA LEU A 64 -3.81 9.94 -4.49
C LEU A 64 -2.60 9.09 -4.84
N ILE A 65 -2.81 7.84 -5.26
CA ILE A 65 -1.72 6.93 -5.60
C ILE A 65 -1.30 7.00 -7.07
N GLN A 66 -2.02 7.75 -7.91
CA GLN A 66 -1.75 7.85 -9.34
C GLN A 66 -0.29 8.20 -9.69
N PRO A 67 0.40 9.11 -8.95
CA PRO A 67 1.82 9.39 -9.19
C PRO A 67 2.75 8.17 -9.03
N PHE A 68 2.34 7.17 -8.24
CA PHE A 68 3.09 5.93 -8.05
C PHE A 68 2.77 4.88 -9.12
N VAL A 69 1.56 4.94 -9.70
CA VAL A 69 1.12 4.06 -10.80
C VAL A 69 1.81 4.44 -12.11
N ASP A 70 1.92 5.75 -12.39
CA ASP A 70 2.51 6.27 -13.62
C ASP A 70 4.07 6.32 -13.58
N GLY A 71 4.67 5.98 -12.44
CA GLY A 71 6.11 6.03 -12.17
C GLY A 71 6.87 4.71 -12.30
#